data_AF-A0A8T5MDN4-F1
#
_entry.id   AF-A0A8T5MDN4-F1
#
_cell.length_a   1.000
_cell.length_b   1.000
_cell.length_c   1.000
_cell.angle_alpha   90.00
_cell.angle_beta   90.00
_cell.angle_gamma   90.00
#
_symmetry.space_group_name_H-M   'P 1'
#
loop_
_entity.id
_entity.type
_entity.pdbx_description
1 polymer ?
#
loop_
_entity_poly.entity_id
_entity_poly.type
_entity_poly.pdbx_seq_one_letter_code
_entity_poly.pdbx_strand_id
1 'polypeptide(L)'
;MAKNIEIKGLSEKEIKIISDFEFRKKYYFTREDIAKHFKNKKEMINTLYNLTKKKRIVRLNKNKYFLIPIRARIGKWTDDPFIVVNEVLNGKDYFIGGWAAANYWKLTDQIPFKYDIYTTRRQGNYKILGINFIFHRTTKTNIEKRSVIKKANGDQFRVLAKKETKEWMKSEK
;
A
#
# COMPACT_ATOMS: atom_id res chain seq x y z
N MET A 1 1.01 -21.61 -17.70
CA MET A 1 -0.42 -21.98 -17.57
C MET A 1 -1.15 -20.89 -16.80
N ALA A 2 -2.07 -20.16 -17.43
CA ALA A 2 -2.90 -19.18 -16.72
C ALA A 2 -3.91 -19.95 -15.86
N LYS A 3 -3.86 -19.78 -14.53
CA LYS A 3 -4.92 -20.29 -13.64
C LYS A 3 -6.25 -19.70 -14.10
N ASN A 4 -7.19 -20.56 -14.52
CA ASN A 4 -8.58 -20.17 -14.72
C ASN A 4 -9.07 -19.52 -13.42
N ILE A 5 -9.42 -18.24 -13.49
CA ILE A 5 -9.93 -17.50 -12.35
C ILE A 5 -11.41 -17.85 -12.28
N GLU A 6 -11.78 -18.83 -11.45
CA GLU A 6 -13.17 -19.13 -11.15
C GLU A 6 -13.79 -17.90 -10.45
N ILE A 7 -14.65 -17.17 -11.18
CA ILE A 7 -15.25 -15.92 -10.70
C ILE A 7 -16.44 -16.28 -9.82
N LYS A 8 -16.24 -16.29 -8.50
CA LYS A 8 -17.37 -16.37 -7.56
C LYS A 8 -18.10 -15.03 -7.54
N GLY A 9 -19.40 -15.06 -7.85
CA GLY A 9 -20.27 -13.88 -7.81
C GLY A 9 -20.26 -13.18 -6.45
N LEU A 10 -20.48 -11.86 -6.46
CA LEU A 10 -20.64 -11.06 -5.25
C LEU A 10 -22.07 -11.21 -4.72
N SER A 11 -22.24 -11.27 -3.41
CA SER A 11 -23.56 -11.18 -2.80
C SER A 11 -24.09 -9.75 -2.88
N GLU A 12 -25.40 -9.58 -2.75
CA GLU A 12 -26.04 -8.25 -2.73
C GLU A 12 -25.42 -7.34 -1.65
N LYS A 13 -25.16 -7.89 -0.46
CA LYS A 13 -24.51 -7.17 0.62
C LYS A 13 -23.08 -6.73 0.26
N GLU A 14 -22.29 -7.61 -0.37
CA GLU A 14 -20.94 -7.27 -0.83
C GLU A 14 -20.97 -6.17 -1.88
N ILE A 15 -21.90 -6.25 -2.84
CA ILE A 15 -22.11 -5.20 -3.86
C ILE A 15 -22.44 -3.87 -3.19
N LYS A 16 -23.39 -3.86 -2.25
CA LYS A 16 -23.77 -2.63 -1.54
C LYS A 16 -22.60 -1.97 -0.80
N ILE A 17 -21.75 -2.76 -0.14
CA ILE A 17 -20.56 -2.26 0.56
C ILE A 17 -19.55 -1.68 -0.43
N ILE A 18 -19.26 -2.41 -1.51
CA ILE A 18 -18.34 -1.96 -2.56
C ILE A 18 -18.84 -0.65 -3.17
N SER A 19 -20.12 -0.58 -3.53
CA SER A 19 -20.74 0.62 -4.10
C SER A 19 -20.69 1.82 -3.15
N ASP A 20 -20.95 1.64 -1.85
CA ASP A 20 -20.84 2.73 -0.87
C ASP A 20 -19.40 3.28 -0.76
N PHE A 21 -18.41 2.39 -0.69
CA PHE A 21 -17.02 2.81 -0.62
C PHE A 21 -16.54 3.47 -1.92
N GLU A 22 -16.91 2.95 -3.09
CA GLU A 22 -16.59 3.58 -4.37
C GLU A 22 -17.25 4.95 -4.53
N PHE A 23 -18.52 5.08 -4.14
CA PHE A 23 -19.25 6.34 -4.16
C PHE A 23 -18.54 7.40 -3.30
N ARG A 24 -18.02 7.02 -2.13
CA ARG A 24 -17.25 7.89 -1.24
C ARG A 24 -15.78 8.03 -1.63
N LYS A 25 -15.34 7.42 -2.74
CA LYS A 25 -13.93 7.34 -3.17
C LYS A 25 -12.99 6.79 -2.09
N LYS A 26 -13.50 5.90 -1.22
CA LYS A 26 -12.78 5.32 -0.09
C LYS A 26 -12.15 3.98 -0.47
N TYR A 27 -11.07 4.05 -1.24
CA TYR A 27 -10.37 2.84 -1.69
C TYR A 27 -9.50 2.21 -0.60
N TYR A 28 -8.98 3.01 0.33
CA TYR A 28 -8.31 2.52 1.52
C TYR A 28 -9.26 2.61 2.71
N PHE A 29 -9.51 1.48 3.38
CA PHE A 29 -10.47 1.42 4.47
C PHE A 29 -9.98 0.53 5.61
N THR A 30 -10.42 0.84 6.82
CA THR A 30 -10.11 0.05 8.01
C THR A 30 -11.24 -0.89 8.40
N ARG A 31 -11.01 -1.75 9.39
CA ARG A 31 -12.08 -2.59 9.96
C ARG A 31 -13.20 -1.74 10.57
N GLU A 32 -12.86 -0.61 11.17
CA GLU A 32 -13.82 0.33 11.76
C GLU A 32 -14.71 0.96 10.68
N ASP A 33 -14.16 1.22 9.49
CA ASP A 33 -14.92 1.76 8.37
C ASP A 33 -15.99 0.78 7.88
N ILE A 34 -15.61 -0.47 7.64
CA ILE A 34 -16.52 -1.48 7.12
C ILE A 34 -17.49 -2.01 8.19
N ALA A 35 -17.12 -1.93 9.48
CA ALA A 35 -17.94 -2.39 10.59
C ALA A 35 -19.34 -1.74 10.62
N LYS A 36 -19.47 -0.51 10.10
CA LYS A 36 -20.74 0.22 9.99
C LYS A 36 -21.81 -0.51 9.16
N HIS A 37 -21.41 -1.46 8.31
CA HIS A 37 -22.33 -2.27 7.50
C HIS A 37 -22.77 -3.58 8.18
N PHE A 38 -22.34 -3.82 9.42
CA PHE A 38 -22.57 -5.10 10.12
C PHE A 38 -23.10 -4.88 11.53
N LYS A 39 -24.02 -5.75 11.95
CA LYS A 39 -24.51 -5.78 13.33
C LYS A 39 -23.56 -6.54 14.27
N ASN A 40 -22.75 -7.44 13.71
CA ASN A 40 -21.83 -8.26 14.50
C ASN A 40 -20.48 -8.46 13.80
N LYS A 41 -19.44 -8.71 14.61
CA LYS A 41 -18.05 -8.85 14.16
C LYS A 41 -17.81 -10.12 13.34
N LYS A 42 -18.53 -11.21 13.61
CA LYS A 42 -18.37 -12.49 12.90
C LYS A 42 -18.74 -12.36 11.43
N GLU A 43 -19.87 -11.72 11.14
CA GLU A 43 -20.35 -11.45 9.78
C GLU A 43 -19.39 -10.55 9.02
N MET A 44 -18.86 -9.50 9.67
CA MET A 44 -17.85 -8.61 9.08
C MET A 44 -16.58 -9.40 8.71
N ILE A 45 -16.06 -10.23 9.60
CA ILE A 45 -14.86 -11.05 9.35
C ILE A 45 -15.09 -12.01 8.17
N ASN A 46 -16.23 -12.69 8.15
CA ASN A 46 -16.60 -13.59 7.05
C ASN A 46 -16.68 -12.84 5.71
N THR A 47 -17.24 -11.63 5.71
CA THR A 47 -17.34 -10.81 4.50
C THR A 47 -15.97 -10.34 4.02
N LEU A 48 -15.10 -9.89 4.93
CA LEU A 48 -13.71 -9.54 4.59
C LEU A 48 -12.95 -10.75 4.00
N TYR A 49 -13.14 -11.94 4.58
CA TYR A 49 -12.56 -13.17 4.06
C TYR A 49 -13.07 -13.47 2.64
N ASN A 50 -14.38 -13.40 2.41
CA ASN A 50 -15.00 -13.64 1.12
C ASN A 50 -14.53 -12.64 0.05
N LEU A 51 -14.54 -11.34 0.35
CA LEU A 51 -14.05 -10.30 -0.54
C LEU A 51 -12.56 -10.47 -0.88
N THR A 52 -11.74 -10.91 0.09
CA THR A 52 -10.32 -11.21 -0.15
C THR A 52 -10.19 -12.41 -1.09
N LYS A 53 -10.94 -13.50 -0.84
CA LYS A 53 -10.95 -14.70 -1.69
C LYS A 53 -11.42 -14.40 -3.11
N LYS A 54 -12.41 -13.52 -3.25
CA LYS A 54 -12.93 -13.00 -4.53
C LYS A 54 -12.03 -11.93 -5.16
N LYS A 55 -10.88 -11.61 -4.56
CA LYS A 55 -9.91 -10.59 -5.03
C LYS A 55 -10.56 -9.23 -5.29
N ARG A 56 -11.54 -8.87 -4.45
CA ARG A 56 -12.15 -7.54 -4.43
C ARG A 56 -11.54 -6.62 -3.39
N ILE A 57 -10.83 -7.18 -2.43
CA ILE A 57 -10.00 -6.40 -1.51
C ILE A 57 -8.61 -7.04 -1.36
N VAL A 58 -7.62 -6.21 -1.03
CA VAL A 58 -6.26 -6.64 -0.69
C VAL A 58 -5.96 -6.18 0.72
N ARG A 59 -5.56 -7.10 1.59
CA ARG A 59 -5.16 -6.76 2.96
C ARG A 59 -3.78 -6.09 2.93
N LEU A 60 -3.68 -4.89 3.50
CA LEU A 60 -2.43 -4.12 3.56
C LEU A 60 -1.67 -4.35 4.87
N ASN A 61 -2.42 -4.37 5.97
CA ASN A 61 -1.89 -4.66 7.31
C ASN A 61 -2.96 -5.32 8.19
N LYS A 62 -2.75 -5.39 9.52
CA LYS A 62 -3.68 -6.05 10.45
C LYS A 62 -5.10 -5.51 10.33
N ASN A 63 -5.26 -4.20 10.15
CA ASN A 63 -6.53 -3.48 10.25
C ASN A 63 -6.93 -2.72 8.98
N LYS A 64 -6.07 -2.64 7.95
CA LYS A 64 -6.29 -1.84 6.74
C LYS A 64 -6.33 -2.70 5.48
N TYR A 65 -7.21 -2.32 4.57
CA TYR A 65 -7.51 -2.99 3.32
C TYR A 65 -7.57 -1.98 2.19
N PHE A 66 -7.24 -2.45 0.99
CA PHE A 66 -7.46 -1.76 -0.26
C PHE A 66 -8.64 -2.39 -0.99
N LEU A 67 -9.60 -1.58 -1.43
CA LEU A 67 -10.73 -1.96 -2.26
C LEU A 67 -10.32 -1.92 -3.73
N ILE A 68 -10.46 -3.04 -4.42
CA ILE A 68 -10.32 -3.11 -5.88
C ILE A 68 -11.65 -2.63 -6.49
N PRO A 69 -11.64 -1.52 -7.26
CA PRO A 69 -12.85 -0.97 -7.88
C PRO A 69 -13.56 -2.00 -8.76
N ILE A 70 -14.89 -1.92 -8.89
CA ILE A 70 -15.70 -2.87 -9.68
C ILE A 70 -15.39 -2.78 -11.16
N ARG A 71 -15.07 -1.56 -11.61
CA ARG A 71 -14.57 -1.29 -12.96
C ARG A 71 -13.17 -1.83 -13.22
N ALA A 72 -12.39 -2.16 -12.19
CA ALA A 72 -11.03 -2.64 -12.37
C ALA A 72 -11.05 -4.12 -12.76
N ARG A 73 -10.17 -4.51 -13.69
CA ARG A 73 -9.92 -5.92 -13.96
C ARG A 73 -9.42 -6.57 -12.67
N ILE A 74 -10.07 -7.67 -12.27
CA ILE A 74 -9.84 -8.33 -10.96
C ILE A 74 -8.34 -8.54 -10.72
N GLY A 75 -7.85 -8.00 -9.60
CA GLY A 75 -6.44 -8.11 -9.20
C GLY A 75 -5.43 -7.27 -10.00
N LYS A 76 -5.90 -6.39 -10.89
CA LYS A 76 -5.06 -5.47 -11.67
C LYS A 76 -5.49 -4.02 -11.42
N TRP A 77 -5.24 -3.56 -10.19
CA TRP A 77 -5.31 -2.15 -9.84
C TRP A 77 -4.16 -1.84 -8.89
N THR A 78 -3.46 -0.74 -9.15
CA THR A 78 -2.33 -0.31 -8.35
C THR A 78 -2.39 1.21 -8.24
N ASP A 79 -2.11 1.72 -7.04
CA ASP A 79 -1.96 3.14 -6.78
C ASP A 79 -0.47 3.49 -6.76
N ASP A 80 -0.16 4.78 -6.60
CA ASP A 80 1.20 5.26 -6.41
C ASP A 80 1.90 4.48 -5.28
N PRO A 81 3.06 3.85 -5.51
CA PRO A 81 3.79 3.08 -4.51
C PRO A 81 4.09 3.86 -3.22
N PHE A 82 4.28 5.18 -3.31
CA PHE A 82 4.50 6.05 -2.15
C PHE A 82 3.25 6.12 -1.27
N ILE A 83 2.06 6.23 -1.88
CA ILE A 83 0.77 6.21 -1.17
C ILE A 83 0.51 4.81 -0.59
N VAL A 84 0.76 3.75 -1.36
CA VAL A 84 0.57 2.37 -0.90
C VAL A 84 1.40 2.09 0.36
N VAL A 85 2.67 2.52 0.41
CA VAL A 85 3.51 2.36 1.61
C VAL A 85 2.98 3.19 2.77
N ASN A 86 2.58 4.43 2.52
CA ASN A 86 1.99 5.30 3.54
C ASN A 86 0.80 4.61 4.21
N GLU A 87 -0.06 4.00 3.40
CA GLU A 87 -1.24 3.28 3.82
C GLU A 87 -0.91 1.98 4.57
N VAL A 88 0.07 1.21 4.09
CA VAL A 88 0.55 -0.01 4.75
C VAL A 88 1.10 0.30 6.15
N LEU A 89 1.84 1.40 6.31
CA LEU A 89 2.50 1.79 7.56
C LEU A 89 1.70 2.80 8.41
N ASN A 90 0.50 3.15 7.97
CA ASN A 90 -0.38 4.14 8.60
C ASN A 90 0.29 5.51 8.83
N GLY A 91 1.11 5.97 7.88
CA GLY A 91 1.76 7.28 7.93
C GLY A 91 2.91 7.43 8.95
N LYS A 92 3.35 6.34 9.58
CA LYS A 92 4.25 6.41 10.74
C LYS A 92 5.55 5.65 10.56
N ASP A 93 6.61 6.25 11.09
CA ASP A 93 7.93 5.65 11.29
C ASP A 93 8.51 4.95 10.05
N TYR A 94 8.54 5.66 8.92
CA TYR A 94 9.17 5.15 7.69
C TYR A 94 9.73 6.25 6.80
N PHE A 95 10.61 5.87 5.87
CA PHE A 95 10.88 6.64 4.65
C PHE A 95 11.16 5.70 3.48
N ILE A 96 10.97 6.21 2.27
CA ILE A 96 11.29 5.51 1.02
C ILE A 96 12.71 5.90 0.61
N GLY A 97 13.55 4.91 0.37
CA GLY A 97 14.96 5.08 -0.01
C GLY A 97 15.30 4.38 -1.31
N GLY A 98 16.58 4.07 -1.48
CA GLY A 98 17.08 3.34 -2.64
C GLY A 98 16.83 4.04 -3.97
N TRP A 99 16.66 3.24 -5.02
CA TRP A 99 16.41 3.73 -6.38
C TRP A 99 15.11 4.51 -6.51
N ALA A 100 14.10 4.25 -5.67
CA ALA A 100 12.87 5.02 -5.63
C ALA A 100 13.10 6.47 -5.17
N ALA A 101 13.96 6.67 -4.17
CA ALA A 101 14.36 8.03 -3.78
C ALA A 101 15.22 8.70 -4.86
N ALA A 102 16.14 7.96 -5.48
CA ALA A 102 16.97 8.49 -6.57
C ALA A 102 16.11 8.98 -7.75
N ASN A 103 15.13 8.18 -8.16
CA ASN A 103 14.18 8.52 -9.21
C ASN A 103 13.31 9.73 -8.81
N TYR A 104 12.79 9.77 -7.58
CA TYR A 104 12.03 10.91 -7.06
C TYR A 104 12.81 12.23 -7.16
N TRP A 105 14.12 12.21 -6.86
CA TRP A 105 14.99 13.39 -6.94
C TRP A 105 15.52 13.71 -8.32
N LYS A 106 15.10 12.97 -9.36
CA LYS A 106 15.61 13.06 -10.73
C LYS A 106 17.14 12.87 -10.79
N LEU A 107 17.67 11.98 -9.96
CA LEU A 107 19.08 11.57 -9.97
C LEU A 107 19.32 10.36 -10.89
N THR A 108 18.24 9.73 -11.36
CA THR A 108 18.23 8.65 -12.35
C THR A 108 16.91 8.67 -13.12
N ASP A 109 16.96 8.31 -14.40
CA ASP A 109 15.77 8.11 -15.24
C ASP A 109 15.20 6.69 -15.11
N GLN A 110 15.90 5.79 -14.40
CA GLN A 110 15.46 4.42 -14.20
C GLN A 110 14.18 4.37 -13.36
N ILE A 111 13.16 3.70 -13.88
CA ILE A 111 11.91 3.44 -13.16
C ILE A 111 12.16 2.34 -12.11
N PRO A 112 11.86 2.58 -10.82
CA PRO A 112 12.09 1.58 -9.78
C PRO A 112 11.19 0.36 -9.92
N PHE A 113 11.80 -0.83 -10.06
CA PHE A 113 11.09 -2.12 -10.03
C PHE A 113 10.84 -2.65 -8.61
N LYS A 114 11.58 -2.11 -7.64
CA LYS A 114 11.49 -2.42 -6.21
C LYS A 114 11.56 -1.12 -5.41
N TYR A 115 10.90 -1.11 -4.26
CA TYR A 115 10.82 0.04 -3.37
C TYR A 115 11.42 -0.31 -2.02
N ASP A 116 12.58 0.27 -1.72
CA ASP A 116 13.27 0.11 -0.44
C ASP A 116 12.65 1.00 0.62
N ILE A 117 12.06 0.38 1.64
CA ILE A 117 11.30 1.05 2.70
C ILE A 117 12.02 0.85 4.02
N TYR A 118 12.52 1.92 4.61
CA TYR A 118 13.18 1.88 5.90
C TYR A 118 12.18 2.21 6.99
N THR A 119 11.93 1.29 7.93
CA THR A 119 10.92 1.46 8.99
C THR A 119 11.32 0.81 10.32
N THR A 120 10.67 1.22 11.40
CA THR A 120 10.82 0.62 12.74
C THR A 120 9.90 -0.58 12.98
N ARG A 121 9.06 -0.98 12.02
CA ARG A 121 7.93 -1.91 12.28
C ARG A 121 7.97 -3.20 11.48
N ARG A 122 8.70 -3.25 10.37
CA ARG A 122 8.65 -4.35 9.39
C ARG A 122 10.02 -4.62 8.80
N GLN A 123 10.25 -5.84 8.33
CA GLN A 123 11.46 -6.26 7.62
C GLN A 123 11.11 -7.35 6.59
N GLY A 124 11.86 -7.41 5.48
CA GLY A 124 11.75 -8.46 4.46
C GLY A 124 11.00 -8.03 3.19
N ASN A 125 10.85 -8.98 2.24
CA ASN A 125 10.29 -8.74 0.92
C ASN A 125 8.78 -9.00 0.90
N TYR A 126 8.01 -8.06 0.36
CA TYR A 126 6.55 -8.19 0.24
C TYR A 126 6.06 -7.70 -1.11
N LYS A 127 5.16 -8.48 -1.71
CA LYS A 127 4.42 -8.06 -2.90
C LYS A 127 3.03 -7.56 -2.51
N ILE A 128 2.79 -6.26 -2.66
CA ILE A 128 1.53 -5.61 -2.27
C ILE A 128 0.99 -4.85 -3.48
N LEU A 129 -0.26 -5.11 -3.87
CA LEU A 129 -0.88 -4.51 -5.08
C LEU A 129 -0.04 -4.67 -6.35
N GLY A 130 0.68 -5.79 -6.47
CA GLY A 130 1.57 -6.08 -7.59
C GLY A 130 2.97 -5.43 -7.50
N ILE A 131 3.19 -4.53 -6.54
CA ILE A 131 4.45 -3.81 -6.32
C ILE A 131 5.35 -4.59 -5.36
N ASN A 132 6.66 -4.63 -5.65
CA ASN A 132 7.65 -5.25 -4.78
C ASN A 132 8.23 -4.23 -3.79
N PHE A 133 7.99 -4.47 -2.50
CA PHE A 133 8.54 -3.68 -1.39
C PHE A 133 9.58 -4.48 -0.64
N ILE A 134 10.73 -3.86 -0.36
CA ILE A 134 11.78 -4.42 0.50
C ILE A 134 11.80 -3.58 1.76
N PHE A 135 11.39 -4.16 2.89
CA PHE A 135 11.39 -3.47 4.17
C PHE A 135 12.72 -3.70 4.89
N HIS A 136 13.35 -2.61 5.27
CA HIS A 136 14.59 -2.57 6.04
C HIS A 136 14.31 -2.02 7.43
N ARG A 137 14.95 -2.60 8.44
CA ARG A 137 14.84 -2.09 9.81
C ARG A 137 15.66 -0.82 9.97
N THR A 138 15.10 0.20 10.60
CA THR A 138 15.82 1.43 11.00
C THR A 138 15.30 1.94 12.33
N THR A 139 15.86 3.05 12.84
CA THR A 139 15.44 3.73 14.06
C THR A 139 14.63 5.00 13.74
N LYS A 140 13.81 5.47 14.69
CA LYS A 140 13.07 6.73 14.55
C LYS A 140 14.00 7.91 14.29
N THR A 141 15.12 7.96 15.02
CA THR A 141 16.16 8.98 14.87
C THR A 141 16.71 9.02 13.45
N ASN A 142 16.97 7.87 12.83
CA ASN A 142 17.46 7.83 11.44
C ASN A 142 16.37 8.27 10.45
N ILE A 143 15.11 7.93 10.70
CA ILE A 143 13.99 8.40 9.87
C ILE A 143 13.93 9.93 9.91
N GLU A 144 13.98 10.53 11.09
CA GLU A 144 13.91 11.99 11.26
C GLU A 144 15.13 12.72 10.68
N LYS A 145 16.34 12.19 10.91
CA LYS A 145 17.59 12.82 10.45
C LYS A 145 17.78 12.74 8.94
N ARG A 146 17.43 11.60 8.33
CA ARG A 146 17.83 11.28 6.95
C ARG A 146 16.73 11.49 5.92
N SER A 147 15.48 11.71 6.33
CA SER A 147 14.35 11.84 5.42
C SER A 147 13.73 13.23 5.44
N VAL A 148 13.00 13.55 4.38
CA VAL A 148 12.19 14.76 4.28
C VAL A 148 10.74 14.40 3.97
N ILE A 149 9.81 15.18 4.49
CA ILE A 149 8.39 15.03 4.20
C ILE A 149 8.08 15.71 2.86
N LYS A 150 7.36 15.01 2.00
CA LYS A 150 6.90 15.47 0.69
C LYS A 150 5.43 15.15 0.51
N LYS A 151 4.81 15.79 -0.47
CA LYS A 151 3.40 15.59 -0.83
C LYS A 151 3.30 15.03 -2.24
N ALA A 152 2.43 14.03 -2.43
CA ALA A 152 1.97 13.56 -3.74
C ALA A 152 0.47 13.29 -3.64
N ASN A 153 -0.29 13.74 -4.65
CA ASN A 153 -1.74 13.52 -4.76
C ASN A 153 -2.55 13.85 -3.48
N GLY A 154 -2.10 14.87 -2.72
CA GLY A 154 -2.75 15.29 -1.47
C GLY A 154 -2.22 14.58 -0.21
N ASP A 155 -1.55 13.44 -0.34
CA ASP A 155 -0.98 12.68 0.78
C ASP A 155 0.47 13.05 1.07
N GLN A 156 0.84 13.00 2.36
CA GLN A 156 2.22 13.17 2.80
C GLN A 156 2.94 11.82 2.88
N PHE A 157 4.20 11.81 2.43
CA PHE A 157 5.10 10.68 2.59
C PHE A 157 6.51 11.16 2.95
N ARG A 158 7.33 10.26 3.49
CA ARG A 158 8.75 10.52 3.76
C ARG A 158 9.62 9.84 2.71
N VAL A 159 10.59 10.58 2.18
CA VAL A 159 11.60 10.08 1.24
C VAL A 159 12.99 10.44 1.76
N LEU A 160 13.97 9.58 1.51
CA LEU A 160 15.37 9.84 1.84
C LEU A 160 15.78 11.20 1.27
N ALA A 161 16.46 12.03 2.05
CA ALA A 161 16.86 13.37 1.63
C ALA A 161 17.77 13.31 0.41
N LYS A 162 17.75 14.34 -0.45
CA LYS A 162 18.51 14.36 -1.71
C LYS A 162 20.02 14.15 -1.48
N LYS A 163 20.60 14.76 -0.45
CA LYS A 163 22.02 14.59 -0.07
C LYS A 163 22.33 13.13 0.27
N GLU A 164 21.56 12.57 1.20
CA GLU A 164 21.66 11.18 1.65
C GLU A 164 21.46 10.17 0.50
N THR A 165 20.57 10.50 -0.44
CA THR A 165 20.31 9.67 -1.61
C THR A 165 21.53 9.64 -2.55
N LYS A 166 22.20 10.78 -2.76
CA LYS A 166 23.45 10.83 -3.52
C LYS A 166 24.55 10.02 -2.85
N GLU A 167 24.65 10.08 -1.51
CA GLU A 167 25.62 9.29 -0.75
C GLU A 167 25.33 7.78 -0.87
N TRP A 168 24.07 7.39 -0.70
CA TRP A 168 23.63 6.01 -0.91
C TRP A 168 23.93 5.50 -2.33
N MET A 169 23.69 6.31 -3.36
CA MET A 169 24.01 5.93 -4.75
C MET A 169 25.51 5.67 -4.97
N LYS A 170 26.39 6.33 -4.22
CA LYS A 170 27.83 6.08 -4.30
C LYS A 170 28.23 4.76 -3.65
N SER A 171 27.52 4.31 -2.61
CA SER A 171 27.79 3.03 -1.94
C SER A 171 27.24 1.81 -2.68
N GLU A 172 26.36 2.02 -3.66
CA GLU A 172 25.76 0.95 -4.47
C GLU A 172 26.53 0.69 -5.78
N LYS A 173 27.58 1.47 -6.05
CA LYS A 173 28.52 1.27 -7.16
C LYS A 173 29.73 0.48 -6.68
#